data_AF-A0A5N8VRD0-F1
#
_entry.id   AF-A0A5N8VRD0-F1
#
_cell.length_a   1.000
_cell.length_b   1.000
_cell.length_c   1.000
_cell.angle_alpha   90.00
_cell.angle_beta   90.00
_cell.angle_gamma   90.00
#
_symmetry.space_group_name_H-M   'P 1'
#
loop_
_entity.id
_entity.type
_entity.pdbx_description
1 polymer ?
#
loop_
_entity_poly.entity_id
_entity_poly.type
_entity_poly.pdbx_seq_one_letter_code
_entity_poly.pdbx_strand_id
1 'polypeptide(L)'
;FAPPCYAERAVPDLTWRMATWTRDTGGRLVISGHSQGSVLAAAALWQLAPSERGRVALLTYGSPLERLYGRWFPAHFGPGALSSLHREVACWRNLHRLTDPIGGPVRLPGDCGPEVDRAPLKDPMAYGRTDRHPLPAPVLGHSDYQADPVFARERQRLLARLRPEVPGPRPTGGPPQDGSGRSSA
;
A
#
# COMPACT_ATOMS: atom_id res chain seq x y z
N PHE A 1 7.46 -34.92 7.97
CA PHE A 1 8.10 -33.59 7.93
C PHE A 1 7.00 -32.56 7.67
N ALA A 2 6.82 -31.58 8.55
CA ALA A 2 5.91 -30.46 8.28
C ALA A 2 6.74 -29.28 7.71
N PRO A 3 6.21 -28.51 6.75
CA PRO A 3 6.89 -27.30 6.31
C PRO A 3 7.05 -26.32 7.48
N PRO A 4 8.14 -25.51 7.52
CA PRO A 4 8.33 -24.51 8.56
C PRO A 4 7.15 -23.55 8.64
N CYS A 5 6.87 -23.03 9.83
CA CYS A 5 5.80 -22.06 9.99
C CYS A 5 6.15 -20.74 9.29
N TYR A 6 5.15 -19.89 9.06
CA TYR A 6 5.37 -18.63 8.34
C TYR A 6 6.43 -17.73 8.98
N ALA A 7 6.55 -17.75 10.31
CA ALA A 7 7.53 -16.97 11.05
C ALA A 7 8.98 -17.46 10.85
N GLU A 8 9.17 -18.75 10.53
CA GLU A 8 10.50 -19.34 10.32
C GLU A 8 10.97 -19.23 8.87
N ARG A 9 10.04 -19.04 7.92
CA ARG A 9 10.38 -19.04 6.49
C ARG A 9 9.82 -17.86 5.72
N ALA A 10 8.50 -17.74 5.60
CA ALA A 10 7.88 -16.78 4.69
C ALA A 10 8.17 -15.32 5.09
N VAL A 11 8.07 -15.00 6.38
CA VAL A 11 8.31 -13.64 6.87
C VAL A 11 9.80 -13.27 6.76
N PRO A 12 10.77 -14.07 7.26
CA PRO A 12 12.19 -13.78 7.09
C PRO A 12 12.62 -13.64 5.62
N ASP A 13 12.15 -14.54 4.73
CA ASP A 13 12.50 -14.50 3.31
C ASP A 13 11.97 -13.23 2.63
N LEU A 14 10.73 -12.82 2.95
CA LEU A 14 10.13 -11.59 2.42
C LEU A 14 10.87 -10.35 2.94
N THR A 15 11.15 -10.28 4.24
CA THR A 15 11.94 -9.21 4.87
C THR A 15 13.31 -9.09 4.21
N TRP A 16 14.04 -10.21 4.10
CA TRP A 16 15.38 -10.25 3.52
C TRP A 16 15.37 -9.78 2.07
N ARG A 17 14.40 -10.22 1.27
CA ARG A 17 14.28 -9.83 -0.13
C ARG A 17 14.00 -8.33 -0.30
N MET A 18 13.10 -7.78 0.51
CA MET A 18 12.81 -6.34 0.49
C MET A 18 14.04 -5.53 0.88
N ALA A 19 14.65 -5.84 2.03
CA ALA A 19 15.81 -5.12 2.56
C ALA A 19 16.99 -5.15 1.58
N THR A 20 17.36 -6.33 1.10
CA THR A 20 18.48 -6.51 0.16
C THR A 20 18.24 -5.75 -1.14
N TRP A 21 17.06 -5.91 -1.74
CA TRP A 21 16.75 -5.17 -2.97
C TRP A 21 16.76 -3.66 -2.78
N THR A 22 16.20 -3.15 -1.67
CA THR A 22 16.20 -1.70 -1.39
C THR A 22 17.60 -1.14 -1.13
N ARG A 23 18.48 -1.92 -0.49
CA ARG A 23 19.88 -1.52 -0.26
C ARG A 23 20.69 -1.53 -1.54
N ASP A 24 20.56 -2.58 -2.34
CA ASP A 24 21.35 -2.75 -3.57
C ASP A 24 20.96 -1.77 -4.66
N THR A 25 19.67 -1.42 -4.76
CA THR A 25 19.16 -0.57 -5.84
C THR A 25 18.90 0.87 -5.42
N GLY A 26 18.79 1.14 -4.11
CA GLY A 26 18.23 2.40 -3.61
C GLY A 26 16.77 2.62 -4.05
N GLY A 27 16.09 1.58 -4.56
CA GLY A 27 14.77 1.67 -5.15
C GLY A 27 13.63 1.76 -4.13
N ARG A 28 12.41 1.73 -4.65
CA ARG A 28 11.15 1.73 -3.90
C ARG A 28 10.24 0.62 -4.42
N LEU A 29 9.43 0.03 -3.54
CA LEU A 29 8.67 -1.19 -3.81
C LEU A 29 7.19 -1.01 -3.54
N VAL A 30 6.34 -1.71 -4.30
CA VAL A 30 4.96 -1.98 -3.90
C VAL A 30 4.85 -3.44 -3.48
N ILE A 31 4.41 -3.67 -2.24
CA ILE A 31 4.09 -5.00 -1.72
C ILE A 31 2.59 -5.17 -1.73
N SER A 32 2.11 -6.22 -2.40
CA SER A 32 0.68 -6.53 -2.48
C SER A 32 0.36 -7.81 -1.71
N GLY A 33 -0.56 -7.74 -0.74
CA GLY A 33 -0.96 -8.88 0.10
C GLY A 33 -2.46 -9.15 0.05
N HIS A 34 -2.84 -10.33 -0.46
CA HIS A 34 -4.21 -10.86 -0.39
C HIS A 34 -4.40 -11.68 0.87
N SER A 35 -5.52 -11.54 1.58
CA SER A 35 -5.89 -12.47 2.64
C SER A 35 -4.74 -12.65 3.66
N GLN A 36 -4.31 -13.89 3.93
CA GLN A 36 -3.15 -14.19 4.77
C GLN A 36 -1.86 -13.47 4.34
N GLY A 37 -1.69 -13.22 3.04
CA GLY A 37 -0.57 -12.45 2.51
C GLY A 37 -0.52 -11.00 3.03
N SER A 38 -1.65 -10.39 3.41
CA SER A 38 -1.62 -9.05 4.04
C SER A 38 -1.03 -9.09 5.45
N VAL A 39 -1.26 -10.18 6.18
CA VAL A 39 -0.72 -10.43 7.52
C VAL A 39 0.79 -10.67 7.43
N LEU A 40 1.21 -11.50 6.47
CA LEU A 40 2.64 -11.76 6.23
C LEU A 40 3.38 -10.50 5.77
N ALA A 41 2.75 -9.68 4.92
CA ALA A 41 3.31 -8.41 4.48
C ALA A 41 3.49 -7.43 5.66
N ALA A 42 2.47 -7.27 6.50
CA ALA A 42 2.57 -6.42 7.70
C ALA A 42 3.68 -6.91 8.65
N ALA A 43 3.72 -8.22 8.92
CA ALA A 43 4.74 -8.84 9.77
C ALA A 43 6.16 -8.63 9.22
N ALA A 44 6.36 -8.77 7.91
CA ALA A 44 7.66 -8.53 7.28
C ALA A 44 8.06 -7.06 7.30
N LEU A 45 7.11 -6.15 7.06
CA LEU A 45 7.36 -4.71 7.08
C LEU A 45 7.81 -4.23 8.47
N TRP A 46 7.21 -4.75 9.54
CA TRP A 46 7.64 -4.44 10.91
C TRP A 46 9.08 -4.89 11.24
N GLN A 47 9.65 -5.81 10.45
CA GLN A 47 11.04 -6.26 10.62
C GLN A 47 12.05 -5.46 9.80
N LEU A 48 11.61 -4.63 8.84
CA LEU A 48 12.51 -3.75 8.09
C LEU A 48 13.04 -2.60 8.95
N ALA A 49 14.25 -2.11 8.64
CA ALA A 49 14.73 -0.87 9.21
C ALA A 49 13.83 0.31 8.80
N PRO A 50 13.66 1.37 9.62
CA PRO A 50 12.77 2.49 9.30
C PRO A 50 13.05 3.15 7.93
N SER A 51 14.33 3.27 7.55
CA SER A 51 14.75 3.84 6.26
C SER A 51 14.39 2.98 5.05
N GLU A 52 14.29 1.66 5.23
CA GLU A 52 13.86 0.70 4.21
C GLU A 52 12.33 0.62 4.15
N ARG A 53 11.67 0.57 5.31
CA ARG A 53 10.20 0.55 5.43
C ARG A 53 9.55 1.77 4.77
N GLY A 54 10.14 2.96 4.96
CA GLY A 54 9.70 4.21 4.33
C GLY A 54 9.84 4.25 2.81
N ARG A 55 10.42 3.22 2.17
CA ARG A 55 10.52 3.07 0.71
C ARG A 55 9.46 2.13 0.13
N VAL A 56 8.64 1.53 0.99
CA VAL A 56 7.64 0.54 0.58
C VAL A 56 6.24 1.15 0.59
N ALA A 57 5.50 0.94 -0.48
CA ALA A 57 4.06 1.12 -0.50
C ALA A 57 3.36 -0.23 -0.29
N LEU A 58 2.28 -0.24 0.47
CA LEU A 58 1.51 -1.43 0.81
C LEU A 58 0.15 -1.41 0.11
N LEU A 59 -0.20 -2.52 -0.56
CA LEU A 59 -1.52 -2.76 -1.15
C LEU A 59 -2.12 -4.03 -0.55
N THR A 60 -3.08 -3.89 0.36
CA THR A 60 -3.79 -5.03 0.95
C THR A 60 -5.17 -5.19 0.32
N TYR A 61 -5.65 -6.43 0.25
CA TYR A 61 -6.98 -6.71 -0.28
C TYR A 61 -7.53 -8.03 0.23
N GLY A 62 -8.85 -8.10 0.43
CA GLY A 62 -9.46 -9.19 1.20
C GLY A 62 -8.78 -9.36 2.56
N SER A 63 -8.38 -8.25 3.20
CA SER A 63 -7.43 -8.26 4.32
C SER A 63 -8.11 -8.60 5.65
N PRO A 64 -7.68 -9.64 6.38
CA PRO A 64 -8.21 -9.98 7.70
C PRO A 64 -7.51 -9.21 8.85
N LEU A 65 -6.67 -8.22 8.55
CA LEU A 65 -5.82 -7.50 9.52
C LEU A 65 -6.63 -6.94 10.69
N GLU A 66 -7.67 -6.15 10.43
CA GLU A 66 -8.52 -5.61 11.50
C GLU A 66 -9.52 -6.68 11.96
N ARG A 67 -10.32 -7.21 11.03
CA ARG A 67 -11.50 -8.02 11.35
C ARG A 67 -11.21 -9.29 12.14
N LEU A 68 -10.13 -9.99 11.83
CA LEU A 68 -9.78 -11.25 12.49
C LEU A 68 -8.54 -11.09 13.36
N TYR A 69 -7.43 -10.67 12.76
CA TYR A 69 -6.16 -10.61 13.47
C TYR A 69 -6.13 -9.53 14.55
N GLY A 70 -6.71 -8.35 14.30
CA GLY A 70 -6.81 -7.28 15.29
C GLY A 70 -7.68 -7.65 16.49
N ARG A 71 -8.66 -8.54 16.30
CA ARG A 71 -9.52 -9.05 17.37
C ARG A 71 -8.84 -10.13 18.21
N TRP A 72 -8.20 -11.09 17.56
CA TRP A 72 -7.59 -12.25 18.26
C TRP A 72 -6.15 -11.99 18.74
N PHE A 73 -5.43 -11.07 18.09
CA PHE A 73 -4.04 -10.73 18.40
C PHE A 73 -3.84 -9.20 18.47
N PRO A 74 -4.59 -8.48 19.33
CA PRO A 74 -4.61 -7.01 19.36
C PRO A 74 -3.25 -6.39 19.71
N ALA A 75 -2.37 -7.09 20.42
CA ALA A 75 -1.01 -6.62 20.70
C ALA A 75 -0.17 -6.45 19.43
N HIS A 76 -0.46 -7.22 18.38
CA HIS A 76 0.31 -7.23 17.12
C HIS A 76 -0.45 -6.52 16.00
N PHE A 77 -1.77 -6.70 15.92
CA PHE A 77 -2.60 -6.20 14.82
C PHE A 77 -3.68 -5.23 15.29
N GLY A 78 -3.58 -4.69 16.50
CA GLY A 78 -4.51 -3.70 17.01
C GLY A 78 -4.34 -2.32 16.36
N PRO A 79 -5.26 -1.38 16.64
CA PRO A 79 -5.27 -0.06 16.03
C PRO A 79 -3.94 0.70 16.15
N GLY A 80 -3.26 0.60 17.30
CA GLY A 80 -1.97 1.26 17.52
C GLY A 80 -0.87 0.74 16.59
N ALA A 81 -0.73 -0.60 16.49
CA ALA A 81 0.27 -1.23 15.63
C ALA A 81 0.03 -0.94 14.15
N LEU A 82 -1.22 -1.03 13.70
CA LEU A 82 -1.59 -0.74 12.31
C LEU A 82 -1.46 0.76 11.97
N SER A 83 -1.77 1.65 12.91
CA SER A 83 -1.55 3.09 12.75
C SER A 83 -0.06 3.43 12.68
N SER A 84 0.79 2.73 13.43
CA SER A 84 2.24 2.88 13.33
C SER A 84 2.74 2.44 11.96
N LEU A 85 2.33 1.25 11.52
CA LEU A 85 2.69 0.74 10.19
C LEU A 85 2.33 1.74 9.10
N HIS A 86 1.12 2.30 9.16
CA HIS A 86 0.65 3.29 8.19
C HIS A 86 1.52 4.54 8.12
N ARG A 87 2.00 5.05 9.26
CA ARG A 87 2.88 6.24 9.30
C ARG A 87 4.29 5.94 8.79
N GLU A 88 4.74 4.69 8.88
CA GLU A 88 6.12 4.31 8.61
C GLU A 88 6.33 3.78 7.18
N VAL A 89 5.27 3.32 6.52
CA VAL A 89 5.31 2.99 5.08
C VAL A 89 5.09 4.24 4.23
N ALA A 90 5.60 4.25 3.00
CA ALA A 90 5.48 5.40 2.11
C ALA A 90 4.02 5.74 1.78
N CYS A 91 3.20 4.71 1.57
CA CYS A 91 1.76 4.82 1.42
C CYS A 91 1.08 3.46 1.54
N TRP A 92 -0.17 3.44 1.98
CA TRP A 92 -0.97 2.23 2.10
C TRP A 92 -2.35 2.41 1.46
N ARG A 93 -2.79 1.37 0.75
CA ARG A 93 -4.15 1.21 0.24
C ARG A 93 -4.70 -0.17 0.57
N ASN A 94 -5.95 -0.24 1.01
CA ASN A 94 -6.70 -1.46 1.26
C ASN A 94 -7.97 -1.52 0.38
N LEU A 95 -8.18 -2.66 -0.28
CA LEU A 95 -9.36 -2.93 -1.09
C LEU A 95 -10.19 -4.02 -0.41
N HIS A 96 -11.49 -3.77 -0.25
CA HIS A 96 -12.38 -4.73 0.40
C HIS A 96 -13.75 -4.71 -0.28
N ARG A 97 -14.49 -5.81 -0.10
CA ARG A 97 -15.90 -5.92 -0.44
C ARG A 97 -16.71 -6.10 0.82
N LEU A 98 -17.96 -5.65 0.81
CA LEU A 98 -18.88 -5.86 1.93
C LEU A 98 -19.35 -7.33 2.03
N THR A 99 -19.29 -8.05 0.91
CA THR A 99 -19.63 -9.47 0.76
C THR A 99 -18.48 -10.42 1.15
N ASP A 100 -17.28 -9.90 1.42
CA ASP A 100 -16.13 -10.71 1.81
C ASP A 100 -16.23 -11.10 3.30
N PRO A 101 -16.39 -12.39 3.63
CA PRO A 101 -16.58 -12.82 5.02
C PRO A 101 -15.28 -12.78 5.84
N ILE A 102 -14.13 -12.72 5.17
CA ILE A 102 -12.80 -12.74 5.80
C ILE A 102 -12.23 -11.33 5.84
N GLY A 103 -12.16 -10.70 4.67
CA GLY A 103 -11.50 -9.43 4.43
C GLY A 103 -12.39 -8.21 4.67
N GLY A 104 -11.83 -7.15 5.23
CA GLY A 104 -12.60 -5.94 5.55
C GLY A 104 -11.78 -4.65 5.48
N PRO A 105 -12.41 -3.52 5.83
CA PRO A 105 -11.67 -2.28 6.04
C PRO A 105 -10.71 -2.43 7.23
N VAL A 106 -9.57 -1.72 7.18
CA VAL A 106 -8.56 -1.67 8.25
C VAL A 106 -9.00 -0.74 9.39
N ARG A 107 -9.82 0.29 9.09
CA ARG A 107 -10.45 1.20 10.07
C ARG A 107 -9.44 1.90 10.99
N LEU A 108 -8.39 2.49 10.41
CA LEU A 108 -7.44 3.28 11.20
C LEU A 108 -8.13 4.52 11.81
N PRO A 109 -7.94 4.81 13.11
CA PRO A 109 -8.56 5.95 13.77
C PRO A 109 -7.84 7.28 13.46
N GLY A 110 -8.58 8.39 13.36
CA GLY A 110 -8.05 9.76 13.23
C GLY A 110 -7.59 10.15 11.82
N ASP A 111 -6.96 11.33 11.70
CA ASP A 111 -6.51 11.93 10.43
C ASP A 111 -5.21 11.29 9.92
N CYS A 112 -5.24 9.98 9.75
CA CYS A 112 -4.11 9.16 9.30
C CYS A 112 -3.77 9.40 7.80
N GLY A 113 -3.72 10.62 7.29
CA GLY A 113 -3.41 10.87 5.86
C GLY A 113 -4.33 10.10 4.89
N PRO A 114 -3.93 9.84 3.62
CA PRO A 114 -4.85 9.36 2.60
C PRO A 114 -5.49 8.02 3.00
N GLU A 115 -6.80 8.05 3.25
CA GLU A 115 -7.62 6.99 3.86
C GLU A 115 -7.13 5.61 3.44
N VAL A 116 -6.52 4.81 4.32
CA VAL A 116 -5.99 3.47 3.95
C VAL A 116 -7.04 2.67 3.21
N ASP A 117 -8.28 2.70 3.69
CA ASP A 117 -9.40 2.04 3.07
C ASP A 117 -9.90 2.83 1.87
N ARG A 118 -9.91 2.19 0.69
CA ARG A 118 -10.77 2.65 -0.40
C ARG A 118 -12.23 2.36 -0.04
N ALA A 119 -13.16 3.17 -0.56
CA ALA A 119 -14.58 2.81 -0.64
C ALA A 119 -14.76 1.35 -1.08
N PRO A 120 -15.77 0.61 -0.58
CA PRO A 120 -15.93 -0.81 -0.91
C PRO A 120 -16.00 -1.07 -2.41
N LEU A 121 -15.34 -2.13 -2.89
CA LEU A 121 -15.53 -2.60 -4.26
C LEU A 121 -16.98 -3.06 -4.40
N LYS A 122 -17.60 -2.73 -5.53
CA LYS A 122 -18.96 -3.18 -5.82
C LYS A 122 -18.94 -4.71 -5.93
N ASP A 123 -19.89 -5.38 -5.30
CA ASP A 123 -20.06 -6.83 -5.41
C ASP A 123 -21.48 -7.20 -4.93
N PRO A 124 -22.32 -7.84 -5.75
CA PRO A 124 -22.09 -8.23 -7.14
C PRO A 124 -22.08 -7.03 -8.12
N MET A 125 -21.53 -7.23 -9.32
CA MET A 125 -21.47 -6.18 -10.36
C MET A 125 -22.86 -5.69 -10.81
N ALA A 126 -23.85 -6.57 -10.79
CA ALA A 126 -25.24 -6.25 -11.07
C ALA A 126 -26.15 -7.12 -10.20
N TYR A 127 -27.28 -6.55 -9.78
CA TYR A 127 -28.37 -7.31 -9.17
C TYR A 127 -29.32 -7.75 -10.28
N GLY A 128 -29.65 -9.04 -10.33
CA GLY A 128 -30.52 -9.60 -11.37
C GLY A 128 -29.86 -9.64 -12.75
N ARG A 129 -30.69 -9.67 -13.81
CA ARG A 129 -30.25 -9.71 -15.21
C ARG A 129 -30.31 -8.32 -15.83
N THR A 130 -29.33 -8.01 -16.68
CA THR A 130 -29.28 -6.81 -17.52
C THR A 130 -28.73 -7.19 -18.90
N ASP A 131 -28.85 -6.33 -19.92
CA ASP A 131 -28.29 -6.62 -21.25
C ASP A 131 -26.78 -6.91 -21.21
N ARG A 132 -26.05 -6.26 -20.30
CA ARG A 132 -24.61 -6.48 -20.07
C ARG A 132 -24.30 -7.67 -19.17
N HIS A 133 -25.27 -8.11 -18.36
CA HIS A 133 -25.17 -9.25 -17.45
C HIS A 133 -26.42 -10.12 -17.61
N PRO A 134 -26.53 -10.89 -18.70
CA PRO A 134 -27.72 -11.69 -18.99
C PRO A 134 -27.91 -12.84 -17.99
N LEU A 135 -26.86 -13.19 -17.25
CA LEU A 135 -26.89 -14.09 -16.11
C LEU A 135 -26.70 -13.29 -14.81
N PRO A 136 -27.28 -13.73 -13.67
CA PRO A 136 -27.02 -13.12 -12.38
C PRO A 136 -25.51 -13.00 -12.14
N ALA A 137 -25.05 -11.79 -11.82
CA ALA A 137 -23.63 -11.59 -11.56
C ALA A 137 -23.23 -12.35 -10.29
N PRO A 138 -22.10 -13.09 -10.31
CA PRO A 138 -21.64 -13.82 -9.14
C PRO A 138 -21.25 -12.84 -8.02
N VAL A 139 -21.46 -13.27 -6.78
CA VAL A 139 -20.86 -12.63 -5.61
C VAL A 139 -19.43 -13.15 -5.51
N LEU A 140 -18.47 -12.27 -5.74
CA LEU A 140 -17.05 -12.65 -5.76
C LEU A 140 -16.46 -12.80 -4.35
N GLY A 141 -17.02 -12.09 -3.36
CA GLY A 141 -16.63 -12.20 -1.96
C GLY A 141 -15.13 -12.04 -1.76
N HIS A 142 -14.45 -13.10 -1.31
CA HIS A 142 -13.03 -13.11 -0.99
C HIS A 142 -12.07 -13.29 -2.19
N SER A 143 -12.59 -13.57 -3.38
CA SER A 143 -11.79 -13.98 -4.56
C SER A 143 -11.62 -12.85 -5.57
N ASP A 144 -10.80 -13.01 -6.61
CA ASP A 144 -10.79 -12.14 -7.82
C ASP A 144 -10.64 -10.63 -7.60
N TYR A 145 -10.02 -10.19 -6.50
CA TYR A 145 -9.72 -8.78 -6.28
C TYR A 145 -8.79 -8.21 -7.36
N GLN A 146 -7.83 -9.00 -7.83
CA GLN A 146 -6.85 -8.59 -8.83
C GLN A 146 -7.46 -8.39 -10.23
N ALA A 147 -8.58 -9.06 -10.51
CA ALA A 147 -9.31 -8.92 -11.77
C ALA A 147 -10.14 -7.63 -11.81
N ASP A 148 -10.45 -7.03 -10.66
CA ASP A 148 -11.15 -5.75 -10.61
C ASP A 148 -10.24 -4.62 -11.13
N PRO A 149 -10.66 -3.80 -12.11
CA PRO A 149 -9.87 -2.69 -12.64
C PRO A 149 -9.44 -1.66 -11.58
N VAL A 150 -10.13 -1.59 -10.42
CA VAL A 150 -9.68 -0.80 -9.27
C VAL A 150 -8.32 -1.25 -8.77
N PHE A 151 -8.03 -2.56 -8.75
CA PHE A 151 -6.74 -3.09 -8.29
C PHE A 151 -5.57 -2.50 -9.08
N ALA A 152 -5.65 -2.57 -10.42
CA ALA A 152 -4.61 -2.03 -11.30
C ALA A 152 -4.44 -0.52 -11.13
N ARG A 153 -5.56 0.23 -11.02
CA ARG A 153 -5.55 1.69 -10.81
C ARG A 153 -4.89 2.08 -9.49
N GLU A 154 -5.24 1.42 -8.40
CA GLU A 154 -4.68 1.72 -7.08
C GLU A 154 -3.21 1.30 -6.99
N ARG A 155 -2.81 0.17 -7.57
CA ARG A 155 -1.40 -0.20 -7.72
C ARG A 155 -0.62 0.88 -8.48
N GLN A 156 -1.16 1.39 -9.59
CA GLN A 156 -0.51 2.45 -10.37
C GLN A 156 -0.40 3.76 -9.58
N ARG A 157 -1.43 4.12 -8.79
CA ARG A 157 -1.39 5.28 -7.90
C ARG A 157 -0.30 5.15 -6.83
N LEU A 158 -0.15 3.98 -6.22
CA LEU A 158 0.93 3.72 -5.26
C LEU A 158 2.30 3.85 -5.94
N LEU A 159 2.49 3.26 -7.12
CA LEU A 159 3.73 3.40 -7.90
C LEU A 159 4.03 4.87 -8.24
N ALA A 160 3.02 5.65 -8.63
CA ALA A 160 3.20 7.06 -8.94
C ALA A 160 3.63 7.86 -7.70
N ARG A 161 3.03 7.59 -6.53
CA ARG A 161 3.40 8.22 -5.24
C ARG A 161 4.79 7.85 -4.76
N LEU A 162 5.29 6.68 -5.15
CA LEU A 162 6.66 6.28 -4.83
C LEU A 162 7.71 7.01 -5.68
N ARG A 163 7.37 7.57 -6.84
CA ARG A 163 8.35 8.27 -7.67
C ARG A 163 8.91 9.48 -6.90
N PRO A 164 10.23 9.72 -6.91
CA PRO A 164 10.79 10.96 -6.37
C PRO A 164 10.14 12.15 -7.09
N GLU A 165 9.80 13.21 -6.35
CA GLU A 165 9.65 14.52 -6.99
C GLU A 165 10.99 14.84 -7.63
N VAL A 166 11.02 14.96 -8.96
CA VAL A 166 12.17 15.53 -9.66
C VAL A 166 12.20 17.00 -9.26
N PRO A 167 13.27 17.50 -8.60
CA PRO A 167 13.36 18.92 -8.30
C PRO A 167 13.23 19.70 -9.61
N GLY A 168 12.31 20.66 -9.66
CA GLY A 168 12.18 21.56 -10.79
C GLY A 168 13.52 22.24 -11.12
N PRO A 169 13.76 22.63 -12.38
CA PRO A 169 14.99 23.32 -12.75
C PRO A 169 15.20 24.53 -11.83
N ARG A 170 16.38 24.64 -11.19
CA ARG A 170 16.75 25.88 -10.49
C ARG A 170 16.63 27.03 -11.49
N PRO A 171 15.96 28.15 -11.16
CA PRO A 171 16.03 29.34 -11.97
C PRO A 171 17.50 29.70 -12.15
N THR A 172 17.99 29.71 -13.40
CA THR A 172 19.31 30.23 -13.74
C THR A 172 19.26 31.75 -13.65
N GLY A 173 19.26 32.25 -12.41
CA GLY A 173 19.54 33.65 -12.12
C GLY A 173 21.03 33.89 -12.33
N GLY A 174 21.41 34.28 -13.53
CA GLY A 174 22.74 34.81 -13.80
C GLY A 174 23.03 36.03 -12.92
N PRO A 175 24.28 36.26 -12.51
CA PRO A 175 24.61 37.41 -11.67
C PRO A 175 24.30 38.71 -12.42
N PRO A 176 23.85 39.78 -11.72
CA PRO A 176 23.75 41.09 -12.32
C PRO A 176 25.13 41.52 -12.82
N GLN A 177 25.21 41.84 -14.12
CA GLN A 177 26.39 42.49 -14.68
C GLN A 177 26.51 43.89 -14.07
N ASP A 178 27.55 44.08 -13.28
CA ASP A 178 28.05 45.39 -12.86
C ASP A 178 28.47 46.19 -14.10
N GLY A 179 27.57 47.06 -14.57
CA GLY A 179 27.86 48.06 -15.58
C GLY A 179 28.51 49.29 -14.95
N SER A 180 29.84 49.33 -14.93
CA SER A 180 30.63 50.50 -14.56
C SER A 180 30.60 51.58 -15.66
N GLY A 181 30.45 52.84 -15.23
CA GLY A 181 31.12 54.00 -15.81
C GLY A 181 30.49 54.67 -17.04
N ARG A 182 29.92 55.88 -16.85
CA ARG A 182 30.18 57.02 -17.73
C ARG A 182 30.27 58.33 -16.95
N SER A 183 31.42 58.98 -17.13
CA SER A 183 31.75 60.36 -16.77
C SER A 183 31.07 61.35 -17.73
N SER A 184 30.68 62.53 -17.24
CA SER A 184 30.58 63.84 -17.92
C SER A 184 30.19 64.86 -16.81
N ALA A 185 31.11 65.77 -16.44
CA ALA A 185 31.20 67.17 -16.90
C ALA A 185 30.14 68.08 -16.25
#